data_AF-A0A3Q9BJY0-F1
#
_entry.id   AF-A0A3Q9BJY0-F1
#
_cell.length_a   1.000
_cell.length_b   1.000
_cell.length_c   1.000
_cell.angle_alpha   90.00
_cell.angle_beta   90.00
_cell.angle_gamma   90.00
#
_symmetry.space_group_name_H-M   'P 1'
#
loop_
_entity.id
_entity.type
_entity.pdbx_description
1 polymer ?
#
loop_
_entity_poly.entity_id
_entity_poly.type
_entity_poly.pdbx_seq_one_letter_code
_entity_poly.pdbx_strand_id
1 'polypeptide(L)'
;MIRKSFFTLSMLVFLFLGTFAVYILLPYEWYLGYYPIGFIQIILLLISLLVFGLFVKNAQHSSIKQRVANILLMVGYTSFILGMLFSIFIWYAFMPG
;
A
#
# COMPACT_ATOMS: atom_id res chain seq x y z
N MET A 1 1.52 -11.73 16.54
CA MET A 1 1.45 -10.34 16.04
C MET A 1 2.15 -10.19 14.69
N ILE A 2 3.46 -10.48 14.59
CA ILE A 2 4.25 -10.39 13.35
C ILE A 2 3.57 -11.05 12.14
N ARG A 3 3.08 -12.29 12.27
CA ARG A 3 2.39 -13.00 11.16
C ARG A 3 1.17 -12.23 10.62
N LYS A 4 0.39 -11.61 11.52
CA LYS A 4 -0.78 -10.81 11.12
C LYS A 4 -0.34 -9.56 10.36
N SER A 5 0.64 -8.83 10.89
CA SER A 5 1.19 -7.62 10.24
C SER A 5 1.83 -7.93 8.89
N PHE A 6 2.56 -9.04 8.78
CA PHE A 6 3.11 -9.51 7.51
C PHE A 6 1.98 -9.80 6.51
N PHE A 7 0.97 -10.59 6.92
CA PHE A 7 -0.17 -10.89 6.06
C PHE A 7 -0.92 -9.62 5.62
N THR A 8 -1.13 -8.66 6.53
CA THR A 8 -1.76 -7.39 6.20
C THR A 8 -0.93 -6.60 5.19
N LEU A 9 0.39 -6.51 5.36
CA LEU A 9 1.27 -5.86 4.39
C LEU A 9 1.21 -6.57 3.02
N SER A 10 1.30 -7.90 2.99
CA SER A 10 1.18 -8.68 1.75
C SER A 10 -0.17 -8.47 1.06
N MET A 11 -1.25 -8.40 1.83
CA MET A 11 -2.59 -8.13 1.30
C MET A 11 -2.69 -6.72 0.70
N LEU A 12 -2.12 -5.71 1.37
CA LEU A 12 -2.06 -4.34 0.83
C LEU A 12 -1.25 -4.28 -0.47
N VAL A 13 -0.10 -4.96 -0.51
CA VAL A 13 0.71 -5.06 -1.73
C VAL A 13 -0.08 -5.74 -2.85
N PHE A 14 -0.76 -6.85 -2.55
CA PHE A 14 -1.58 -7.55 -3.53
C PHE A 14 -2.72 -6.68 -4.07
N LEU A 15 -3.43 -5.95 -3.20
CA LEU A 15 -4.47 -5.01 -3.62
C LEU A 15 -3.90 -3.89 -4.49
N PHE A 16 -2.78 -3.29 -4.09
CA PHE A 16 -2.12 -2.24 -4.85
C PHE A 16 -1.73 -2.74 -6.25
N LEU A 17 -1.03 -3.88 -6.36
CA LEU A 17 -0.70 -4.48 -7.65
C LEU A 17 -1.95 -4.89 -8.45
N GLY A 18 -2.98 -5.38 -7.76
CA GLY A 18 -4.28 -5.71 -8.34
C GLY A 18 -4.93 -4.51 -9.02
N THR A 19 -4.82 -3.30 -8.45
CA THR A 19 -5.36 -2.09 -9.10
C THR A 19 -4.70 -1.85 -10.47
N PHE A 20 -3.39 -2.03 -10.60
CA PHE A 20 -2.73 -1.91 -11.91
C PHE A 20 -3.08 -3.06 -12.85
N ALA A 21 -3.12 -4.29 -12.34
CA ALA A 21 -3.45 -5.46 -13.14
C ALA A 21 -4.83 -5.34 -13.78
N VAL A 22 -5.83 -4.89 -13.01
CA VAL A 22 -7.20 -4.65 -13.51
C VAL A 22 -7.16 -3.64 -14.67
N TYR A 23 -6.42 -2.55 -14.52
CA TYR A 23 -6.33 -1.50 -15.53
C TYR A 23 -5.54 -1.89 -16.79
N ILE A 24 -4.52 -2.74 -16.65
CA ILE A 24 -3.73 -3.23 -17.79
C ILE A 24 -4.48 -4.31 -18.56
N LEU A 25 -5.25 -5.15 -17.85
CA LEU A 25 -5.91 -6.33 -18.44
C LEU A 25 -7.33 -6.03 -18.94
N LEU A 26 -7.97 -4.94 -18.49
CA LEU A 26 -9.31 -4.58 -18.95
C LEU A 26 -9.27 -4.14 -20.42
N PRO A 27 -10.14 -4.72 -21.29
CA PRO A 27 -10.33 -4.21 -22.63
C PRO A 27 -10.83 -2.76 -22.60
N TYR A 28 -10.47 -2.00 -23.64
CA TYR A 28 -10.73 -0.55 -23.74
C TYR A 28 -12.20 -0.17 -23.50
N GLU A 29 -13.15 -1.01 -23.91
CA GLU A 29 -14.60 -0.81 -23.74
C GLU A 29 -15.03 -0.76 -22.27
N TRP A 30 -14.26 -1.40 -21.39
CA TRP A 30 -14.51 -1.47 -19.94
C TRP A 30 -13.57 -0.56 -19.16
N TYR A 31 -12.79 0.26 -19.87
CA TYR A 31 -11.84 1.19 -19.27
C TYR A 31 -12.60 2.36 -18.65
N LEU A 32 -12.72 2.38 -17.33
CA LEU A 32 -13.41 3.42 -16.56
C LEU A 32 -12.67 4.78 -16.54
N GLY A 33 -11.67 4.95 -17.41
CA GLY A 33 -10.86 6.16 -17.48
C GLY A 33 -9.73 6.17 -16.46
N TYR A 34 -8.87 7.19 -16.58
CA TYR A 34 -7.66 7.35 -15.76
C TYR A 34 -7.96 7.72 -14.30
N TYR A 35 -9.13 8.28 -14.01
CA TYR A 35 -9.42 8.88 -12.71
C TYR A 35 -9.64 7.89 -11.56
N PRO A 36 -10.41 6.79 -11.73
CA PRO A 36 -10.72 5.91 -10.61
C PRO A 36 -9.50 5.19 -10.01
N ILE A 37 -8.43 4.96 -10.80
CA ILE A 37 -7.21 4.31 -10.29
C ILE A 37 -6.55 5.18 -9.20
N GLY A 38 -6.45 6.49 -9.42
CA GLY A 38 -5.86 7.42 -8.47
C GLY A 38 -6.66 7.50 -7.18
N PHE A 39 -7.99 7.59 -7.28
CA PHE A 39 -8.86 7.59 -6.11
C PHE A 39 -8.72 6.31 -5.28
N ILE A 40 -8.70 5.13 -5.93
CA ILE A 40 -8.51 3.85 -5.23
C ILE A 40 -7.13 3.80 -4.57
N GLN A 41 -6.08 4.30 -5.23
CA GLN A 41 -4.73 4.37 -4.65
C GLN A 41 -4.66 5.31 -3.45
N ILE A 42 -5.35 6.45 -3.48
CA ILE A 42 -5.44 7.37 -2.33
C ILE A 42 -6.13 6.67 -1.14
N ILE A 43 -7.22 5.96 -1.38
CA ILE A 43 -7.92 5.20 -0.32
C ILE A 43 -6.99 4.11 0.25
N LEU A 44 -6.30 3.35 -0.61
CA LEU A 44 -5.32 2.34 -0.20
C LEU A 44 -4.18 2.95 0.61
N LEU A 45 -3.69 4.13 0.23
CA LEU A 45 -2.67 4.87 0.96
C LEU A 45 -3.16 5.22 2.37
N LEU A 46 -4.37 5.78 2.50
CA LEU A 46 -4.95 6.12 3.82
C LEU A 46 -5.10 4.88 4.71
N ILE A 47 -5.59 3.77 4.17
CA ILE A 47 -5.69 2.50 4.89
C ILE A 47 -4.30 2.01 5.32
N SER A 48 -3.30 2.10 4.44
CA SER A 48 -1.95 1.66 4.75
C SER A 48 -1.29 2.49 5.86
N LEU A 49 -1.52 3.80 5.88
CA LEU A 49 -1.03 4.70 6.93
C LEU A 49 -1.67 4.37 8.27
N LEU A 50 -2.99 4.12 8.29
CA LEU A 50 -3.69 3.67 9.50
C LEU A 50 -3.13 2.35 10.03
N VAL A 51 -3.01 1.35 9.17
CA VAL A 51 -2.46 0.03 9.53
C VAL A 51 -1.02 0.15 10.02
N PHE A 52 -0.20 0.97 9.36
CA PHE A 52 1.18 1.21 9.77
C PHE A 52 1.25 1.89 11.14
N GLY A 53 0.42 2.91 11.40
CA GLY A 53 0.33 3.54 12.71
C GLY A 53 -0.05 2.56 13.82
N LEU A 54 -1.03 1.68 13.56
CA LEU A 54 -1.40 0.61 14.49
C LEU A 54 -0.26 -0.41 14.69
N PHE A 55 0.47 -0.74 13.63
CA PHE A 55 1.65 -1.61 13.72
C PHE A 55 2.74 -0.99 14.58
N VAL A 56 3.10 0.27 14.34
CA VAL A 56 4.14 0.98 15.10
C VAL A 56 3.79 1.04 16.58
N LYS A 57 2.55 1.42 16.92
CA LYS A 57 2.06 1.44 18.30
C LYS A 57 2.23 0.08 18.98
N ASN A 58 1.87 -0.99 18.30
CA ASN A 58 1.96 -2.34 18.84
C ASN A 58 3.42 -2.85 18.89
N ALA A 59 4.28 -2.42 17.98
CA ALA A 59 5.68 -2.87 17.89
C ALA A 59 6.53 -2.33 19.06
N GLN A 60 6.15 -1.18 19.63
CA GLN A 60 6.80 -0.61 20.82
C GLN A 60 6.73 -1.53 22.05
N HIS A 61 5.70 -2.36 22.16
CA HIS A 61 5.52 -3.31 23.27
C HIS A 61 6.10 -4.70 23.00
N SER A 62 6.86 -4.89 21.92
CA SER A 62 7.36 -6.23 21.54
C SER A 62 8.65 -6.63 22.27
N SER A 63 8.84 -7.95 22.45
CA SER A 63 10.06 -8.52 23.01
C SER A 63 11.28 -8.33 22.10
N ILE A 64 12.49 -8.29 22.69
CA ILE A 64 13.78 -8.21 21.96
C ILE A 64 13.93 -9.28 20.86
N LYS A 65 13.43 -10.50 21.08
CA LYS A 65 13.52 -11.60 20.09
C LYS A 65 12.76 -11.30 18.79
N GLN A 66 11.81 -10.36 18.84
CA GLN A 66 10.98 -9.95 17.71
C GLN A 66 11.47 -8.68 17.03
N ARG A 67 12.53 -8.05 17.56
CA ARG A 67 13.01 -6.74 17.10
C ARG A 67 13.42 -6.74 15.64
N VAL A 68 14.14 -7.76 15.18
CA VAL A 68 14.58 -7.87 13.77
C VAL A 68 13.39 -7.97 12.83
N ALA A 69 12.42 -8.83 13.14
CA ALA A 69 11.21 -8.98 12.33
C ALA A 69 10.38 -7.69 12.28
N ASN A 70 10.31 -6.95 13.39
CA ASN A 70 9.62 -5.67 13.44
C ASN A 70 10.33 -4.58 12.63
N ILE A 71 11.66 -4.53 12.66
CA ILE A 71 12.45 -3.62 11.80
C ILE A 71 12.19 -3.95 10.33
N LEU A 72 12.22 -5.23 9.95
CA LEU A 72 11.98 -5.66 8.57
C LEU A 72 10.56 -5.28 8.10
N LEU A 73 9.56 -5.49 8.95
CA LEU A 73 8.19 -5.05 8.68
C LEU A 73 8.08 -3.53 8.58
N MET A 74 8.78 -2.79 9.45
CA MET A 74 8.76 -1.33 9.43
C MET A 74 9.35 -0.78 8.13
N VAL A 75 10.47 -1.34 7.67
CA VAL A 75 11.06 -1.05 6.36
C VAL A 75 10.07 -1.41 5.25
N GLY A 76 9.46 -2.60 5.30
CA GLY A 76 8.47 -3.04 4.30
C GLY A 76 7.27 -2.10 4.18
N TYR A 77 6.66 -1.70 5.29
CA TYR A 77 5.58 -0.71 5.30
C TYR A 77 6.05 0.65 4.76
N THR A 78 7.22 1.10 5.17
CA THR A 78 7.76 2.41 4.75
C THR A 78 8.01 2.44 3.25
N SER A 79 8.70 1.43 2.71
CA SER A 79 8.94 1.29 1.28
C SER A 79 7.64 1.18 0.48
N PHE A 80 6.65 0.45 0.99
CA PHE A 80 5.34 0.34 0.35
C PHE A 80 4.59 1.68 0.31
N ILE A 81 4.55 2.41 1.43
CA ILE A 81 3.92 3.73 1.51
C ILE A 81 4.61 4.73 0.56
N LEU A 82 5.95 4.76 0.55
CA LEU A 82 6.71 5.61 -0.37
C LEU A 82 6.43 5.25 -1.84
N GLY A 83 6.33 3.96 -2.16
CA GLY A 83 5.95 3.49 -3.50
C GLY A 83 4.55 3.95 -3.91
N MET A 84 3.57 3.89 -3.00
CA MET A 84 2.22 4.41 -3.26
C MET A 84 2.20 5.93 -3.43
N LEU A 85 2.93 6.68 -2.60
CA LEU A 85 3.05 8.13 -2.75
C LEU A 85 3.65 8.50 -4.12
N PHE A 86 4.70 7.80 -4.53
CA PHE A 86 5.30 8.00 -5.85
C PHE A 86 4.33 7.67 -6.98
N SER A 87 3.55 6.59 -6.85
CA SER A 87 2.52 6.22 -7.81
C SER A 87 1.42 7.28 -7.93
N ILE A 88 0.89 7.76 -6.80
CA ILE A 88 -0.13 8.82 -6.78
C ILE A 88 0.44 10.13 -7.35
N PHE A 89 1.71 10.44 -7.07
CA PHE A 89 2.38 11.60 -7.64
C PHE A 89 2.48 11.51 -9.17
N ILE A 90 2.91 10.36 -9.71
CA ILE A 90 2.89 10.11 -11.16
C ILE A 90 1.46 10.26 -11.68
N TRP A 91 0.49 9.63 -11.02
CA TRP A 91 -0.89 9.70 -11.45
C TRP A 91 -1.38 11.14 -11.57
N TYR A 92 -1.15 11.95 -10.53
CA TYR A 92 -1.53 13.36 -10.53
C TYR A 92 -0.77 14.18 -11.58
N ALA A 93 0.52 13.91 -11.79
CA ALA A 93 1.36 14.63 -12.75
C ALA A 93 0.99 14.36 -14.23
N PHE A 94 0.46 13.17 -14.53
CA PHE A 94 0.03 12.77 -15.87
C PHE A 94 -1.49 12.80 -16.04
N MET A 95 -2.23 13.34 -15.07
CA MET A 95 -3.66 13.54 -15.18
C MET A 95 -3.95 14.56 -16.29
N PRO A 96 -4.79 14.24 -17.30
CA PRO A 96 -5.18 15.20 -18.32
C PRO A 96 -6.03 16.29 -17.65
N GLY A 97 -5.51 17.52 -17.65
CA GLY A 97 -6.16 18.72 -17.13
C GLY A 97 -7.22 19.30 -18.06
#